data_AF-A0A3B4FTF4-F1
#
_entry.id   AF-A0A3B4FTF4-F1
#
_cell.length_a   1.000
_cell.length_b   1.000
_cell.length_c   1.000
_cell.angle_alpha   90.00
_cell.angle_beta   90.00
_cell.angle_gamma   90.00
#
_symmetry.space_group_name_H-M   'P 1'
#
loop_
_entity.id
_entity.type
_entity.pdbx_description
1 polymer ?
#
loop_
_entity_poly.entity_id
_entity_poly.type
_entity_poly.pdbx_seq_one_letter_code
_entity_poly.pdbx_strand_id
1 'polypeptide(L)'
;TMASTTSGDALPSGGRIFTSFPDIFFIPEFVFGGLVWILVASAKVDPANPLGWVMFVSIFCFVMTTLWFFIFLCGGNQSSIWPALDAGYHFVAVVFFLSASVDLAYVTYGTGQLAQVLPTAELLKIYRLYISAVVMSYVATLLYFVHAIFSAIRWKRS
;
A
#
# COMPACT_ATOMS: atom_id res chain seq x y z
N THR A 1 38.53 9.07 -20.25
CA THR A 1 37.18 9.64 -20.32
C THR A 1 36.46 9.30 -19.04
N MET A 2 36.17 10.29 -18.20
CA MET A 2 35.39 10.09 -16.97
C MET A 2 33.99 9.62 -17.37
N ALA A 3 33.59 8.42 -16.97
CA ALA A 3 32.22 7.98 -17.13
C ALA A 3 31.36 8.84 -16.20
N SER A 4 30.44 9.62 -16.77
CA SER A 4 29.41 10.29 -15.99
C SER A 4 28.52 9.20 -15.40
N THR A 5 28.65 8.91 -14.12
CA THR A 5 27.64 8.16 -13.38
C THR A 5 26.35 8.96 -13.47
N THR A 6 25.38 8.44 -14.21
CA THR A 6 24.03 9.00 -14.30
C THR A 6 23.47 9.14 -12.89
N SER A 7 23.17 10.37 -12.47
CA SER A 7 22.55 10.72 -11.17
C SER A 7 21.14 10.12 -10.94
N GLY A 8 20.72 9.19 -11.80
CA GLY A 8 19.45 8.46 -11.77
C GLY A 8 19.55 7.02 -11.27
N ASP A 9 20.75 6.48 -11.03
CA ASP A 9 20.92 5.08 -10.56
C ASP A 9 21.01 4.98 -9.01
N ALA A 10 21.29 6.09 -8.32
CA ALA A 10 21.32 6.14 -6.86
C ALA A 10 19.93 6.40 -6.26
N LEU A 11 19.61 5.75 -5.14
CA LEU A 11 18.36 5.97 -4.42
C LEU A 11 18.24 7.45 -3.98
N PRO A 12 17.08 8.09 -4.20
CA PRO A 12 16.90 9.46 -3.78
C PRO A 12 16.90 9.55 -2.25
N SER A 13 17.41 10.66 -1.74
CA SER A 13 17.43 10.99 -0.33
C SER A 13 16.96 12.42 -0.10
N GLY A 14 16.50 12.71 1.11
CA GLY A 14 15.98 14.03 1.48
C GLY A 14 14.80 14.47 0.62
N GLY A 15 14.76 15.74 0.23
CA GLY A 15 13.65 16.32 -0.53
C GLY A 15 13.44 15.73 -1.92
N ARG A 16 14.40 14.97 -2.46
CA ARG A 16 14.27 14.33 -3.79
C ARG A 16 13.23 13.21 -3.81
N ILE A 17 12.86 12.64 -2.67
CA ILE A 17 11.85 11.57 -2.59
C ILE A 17 10.49 12.06 -3.08
N PHE A 18 10.17 13.33 -2.85
CA PHE A 18 8.91 13.93 -3.29
C PHE A 18 8.83 14.16 -4.80
N THR A 19 9.93 14.02 -5.53
CA THR A 19 10.00 14.30 -6.97
C THR A 19 10.59 13.17 -7.79
N SER A 20 11.21 12.18 -7.14
CA SER A 20 11.87 11.06 -7.79
C SER A 20 10.90 9.91 -7.93
N PHE A 21 10.92 9.30 -9.10
CA PHE A 21 10.11 8.14 -9.41
C PHE A 21 10.95 6.87 -9.21
N PRO A 22 10.44 5.81 -8.56
CA PRO A 22 9.07 5.61 -8.07
C PRO A 22 8.75 6.18 -6.67
N ASP A 23 9.72 6.75 -5.96
CA ASP A 23 9.62 7.06 -4.53
C ASP A 23 8.53 8.11 -4.18
N ILE A 24 8.06 8.89 -5.16
CA ILE A 24 6.87 9.75 -5.04
C ILE A 24 5.61 8.96 -4.61
N PHE A 25 5.57 7.65 -4.86
CA PHE A 25 4.46 6.79 -4.49
C PHE A 25 4.34 6.50 -2.99
N PHE A 26 5.38 6.76 -2.18
CA PHE A 26 5.28 6.57 -0.73
C PHE A 26 4.12 7.35 -0.10
N ILE A 27 3.85 8.57 -0.58
CA ILE A 27 2.75 9.40 -0.06
C ILE A 27 1.38 8.80 -0.38
N PRO A 28 1.01 8.56 -1.65
CA PRO A 28 -0.29 7.94 -1.94
C PRO A 28 -0.40 6.53 -1.37
N GLU A 29 0.66 5.72 -1.33
CA GLU A 29 0.67 4.40 -0.67
C GLU A 29 0.31 4.51 0.82
N PHE A 30 0.90 5.49 1.51
CA PHE A 30 0.60 5.80 2.91
C PHE A 30 -0.85 6.24 3.09
N VAL A 31 -1.35 7.14 2.24
CA VAL A 31 -2.72 7.66 2.34
C VAL A 31 -3.74 6.56 2.07
N PHE A 32 -3.64 5.87 0.92
CA PHE A 32 -4.62 4.84 0.55
C PHE A 32 -4.51 3.61 1.45
N GLY A 33 -3.28 3.17 1.77
CA GLY A 33 -3.07 2.10 2.73
C GLY A 33 -3.60 2.45 4.11
N GLY A 34 -3.46 3.69 4.55
CA GLY A 34 -3.99 4.19 5.82
C GLY A 34 -5.52 4.23 5.87
N LEU A 35 -6.15 4.72 4.79
CA LEU A 35 -7.60 4.79 4.67
C LEU A 35 -8.25 3.41 4.78
N VAL A 36 -7.63 2.35 4.26
CA VAL A 36 -8.19 0.98 4.30
C VAL A 36 -8.44 0.54 5.75
N TRP A 37 -7.43 0.54 6.62
CA TRP A 37 -7.62 0.10 8.00
C TRP A 37 -8.50 1.04 8.81
N ILE A 38 -8.49 2.36 8.54
CA ILE A 38 -9.38 3.32 9.20
C ILE A 38 -10.86 3.02 8.86
N LEU A 39 -11.14 2.78 7.59
CA LEU A 39 -12.49 2.46 7.11
C LEU A 39 -12.96 1.10 7.66
N VAL A 40 -12.11 0.07 7.62
CA VAL A 40 -12.46 -1.25 8.17
C VAL A 40 -12.65 -1.20 9.70
N ALA A 41 -11.79 -0.46 10.42
CA ALA A 41 -11.93 -0.27 11.87
C ALA A 41 -13.19 0.50 12.24
N SER A 42 -13.61 1.48 11.44
CA SER A 42 -14.84 2.24 11.69
C SER A 42 -16.12 1.42 11.44
N ALA A 43 -16.04 0.33 10.67
CA ALA A 43 -17.08 -0.72 10.63
C ALA A 43 -16.94 -1.77 11.74
N LYS A 44 -16.05 -1.56 12.72
CA LYS A 44 -15.80 -2.43 13.87
C LYS A 44 -15.26 -3.82 13.53
N VAL A 45 -14.69 -3.99 12.33
CA VAL A 45 -14.04 -5.23 11.89
C VAL A 45 -14.99 -6.44 12.03
N ASP A 46 -16.19 -6.32 11.46
CA ASP A 46 -17.22 -7.36 11.49
C ASP A 46 -17.55 -7.87 10.06
N PRO A 47 -17.32 -9.16 9.75
CA PRO A 47 -16.83 -10.23 10.63
C PRO A 47 -15.32 -10.17 10.91
N ALA A 48 -14.93 -10.60 12.11
CA ALA A 48 -13.52 -10.58 12.54
C ALA A 48 -12.59 -11.39 11.62
N ASN A 49 -13.09 -12.49 11.04
CA ASN A 49 -12.42 -13.23 9.98
C ASN A 49 -13.30 -13.14 8.71
N PRO A 50 -12.79 -12.65 7.56
CA PRO A 50 -11.40 -12.35 7.22
C PRO A 50 -10.93 -10.90 7.45
N LEU A 51 -11.74 -10.00 8.00
CA LEU A 51 -11.34 -8.58 8.10
C LEU A 51 -10.14 -8.31 9.02
N GLY A 52 -9.87 -9.20 9.97
CA GLY A 52 -8.64 -9.18 10.76
C GLY A 52 -7.38 -9.31 9.92
N TRP A 53 -7.42 -10.10 8.83
CA TRP A 53 -6.32 -10.18 7.87
C TRP A 53 -6.14 -8.88 7.10
N VAL A 54 -7.25 -8.28 6.65
CA VAL A 54 -7.24 -6.97 5.96
C VAL A 54 -6.63 -5.89 6.86
N MET A 55 -7.01 -5.87 8.14
CA MET A 55 -6.45 -4.97 9.14
C MET A 55 -4.95 -5.19 9.34
N PHE A 56 -4.52 -6.44 9.51
CA PHE A 56 -3.11 -6.79 9.67
C PHE A 56 -2.27 -6.29 8.49
N VAL A 57 -2.67 -6.64 7.26
CA VAL A 57 -1.96 -6.23 6.03
C VAL A 57 -1.85 -4.72 5.94
N SER A 58 -2.98 -4.02 6.10
CA SER A 58 -3.06 -2.58 5.89
C SER A 58 -2.23 -1.81 6.93
N ILE A 59 -2.26 -2.22 8.21
CA ILE A 59 -1.45 -1.62 9.27
C ILE A 59 0.04 -1.95 9.08
N PHE A 60 0.38 -3.21 8.76
CA PHE A 60 1.75 -3.64 8.53
C PHE A 60 2.42 -2.81 7.42
N CYS A 61 1.78 -2.74 6.25
CA CYS A 61 2.29 -1.95 5.15
C CYS A 61 2.31 -0.45 5.47
N PHE A 62 1.31 0.08 6.20
CA PHE A 62 1.32 1.47 6.64
C PHE A 62 2.56 1.78 7.50
N VAL A 63 2.87 0.94 8.49
CA VAL A 63 4.05 1.12 9.34
C VAL A 63 5.33 0.99 8.54
N MET A 64 5.45 -0.03 7.69
CA MET A 64 6.66 -0.28 6.91
C MET A 64 6.92 0.81 5.86
N THR A 65 5.91 1.24 5.11
CA THR A 65 5.99 2.39 4.18
C THR A 65 6.40 3.66 4.91
N THR A 66 5.86 3.88 6.12
CA THR A 66 6.27 5.02 6.97
C THR A 66 7.75 4.94 7.34
N LEU A 67 8.22 3.77 7.76
CA LEU A 67 9.64 3.56 8.08
C LEU A 67 10.54 3.79 6.86
N TRP A 68 10.18 3.24 5.70
CA TRP A 68 10.92 3.41 4.45
C TRP A 68 11.01 4.88 4.07
N PHE A 69 9.88 5.59 4.12
CA PHE A 69 9.81 7.02 3.84
C PHE A 69 10.79 7.81 4.70
N PHE A 70 10.79 7.60 6.02
CA PHE A 70 11.70 8.31 6.92
C PHE A 70 13.16 7.90 6.74
N ILE A 71 13.45 6.62 6.50
CA ILE A 71 14.83 6.17 6.24
C ILE A 71 15.39 6.83 4.98
N PHE A 72 14.60 6.87 3.91
CA PHE A 72 15.00 7.52 2.66
C PHE A 72 15.15 9.02 2.89
N LEU A 73 14.23 9.65 3.64
CA LEU A 73 14.26 11.08 3.92
C LEU A 73 15.52 11.48 4.70
N CYS A 74 15.92 10.66 5.67
CA CYS A 74 17.16 10.84 6.42
C CYS A 74 18.42 10.40 5.67
N GLY A 75 18.30 9.80 4.48
CA GLY A 75 19.43 9.33 3.68
C GLY A 75 20.10 8.07 4.24
N GLY A 76 19.40 7.23 5.00
CA GLY A 76 19.92 5.95 5.50
C GLY A 76 20.03 4.86 4.43
N ASN A 77 19.61 5.15 3.20
CA ASN A 77 19.43 4.23 2.09
C ASN A 77 20.62 4.13 1.10
N GLN A 78 21.84 4.40 1.56
CA GLN A 78 23.00 4.58 0.67
C GLN A 78 23.86 3.32 0.44
N SER A 79 23.60 2.22 1.16
CA SER A 79 24.30 0.95 0.94
C SER A 79 23.73 0.15 -0.25
N SER A 80 24.53 -0.76 -0.82
CA SER A 80 24.18 -1.50 -2.04
C SER A 80 23.00 -2.47 -1.90
N ILE A 81 22.59 -2.81 -0.67
CA ILE A 81 21.47 -3.72 -0.43
C ILE A 81 20.10 -3.03 -0.54
N TRP A 82 20.05 -1.71 -0.43
CA TRP A 82 18.78 -0.96 -0.38
C TRP A 82 17.92 -1.10 -1.64
N PRO A 83 18.46 -1.09 -2.88
CA PRO A 83 17.64 -1.35 -4.06
C PRO A 83 16.94 -2.71 -4.02
N ALA A 84 17.61 -3.75 -3.52
CA ALA A 84 17.04 -5.09 -3.38
C ALA A 84 15.95 -5.14 -2.29
N LEU A 85 16.22 -4.52 -1.13
CA LEU A 85 15.29 -4.45 -0.01
C LEU A 85 14.03 -3.66 -0.37
N ASP A 86 14.20 -2.56 -1.10
CA ASP A 86 13.12 -1.74 -1.61
C ASP A 86 12.22 -2.52 -2.59
N ALA A 87 12.81 -3.20 -3.57
CA ALA A 87 12.06 -4.05 -4.50
C ALA A 87 11.34 -5.20 -3.78
N GLY A 88 12.01 -5.86 -2.83
CA GLY A 88 11.44 -6.97 -2.06
C GLY A 88 10.27 -6.54 -1.18
N TYR A 89 10.39 -5.41 -0.48
CA TYR A 89 9.31 -4.86 0.34
C TYR A 89 8.07 -4.55 -0.51
N HIS A 90 8.23 -3.78 -1.59
CA HIS A 90 7.08 -3.39 -2.41
C HIS A 90 6.43 -4.61 -3.07
N PHE A 91 7.21 -5.62 -3.48
CA PHE A 91 6.65 -6.89 -3.97
C PHE A 91 5.80 -7.62 -2.91
N VAL A 92 6.30 -7.74 -1.67
CA VAL A 92 5.52 -8.35 -0.57
C VAL A 92 4.25 -7.54 -0.28
N ALA A 93 4.35 -6.21 -0.28
CA ALA A 93 3.22 -5.32 -0.09
C ALA A 93 2.13 -5.52 -1.15
N VAL A 94 2.50 -5.72 -2.42
CA VAL A 94 1.55 -6.07 -3.50
C VAL A 94 0.80 -7.35 -3.18
N VAL A 95 1.51 -8.43 -2.86
CA VAL A 95 0.90 -9.73 -2.59
C VAL A 95 -0.06 -9.64 -1.40
N PHE A 96 0.37 -8.94 -0.35
CA PHE A 96 -0.45 -8.73 0.85
C PHE A 96 -1.70 -7.91 0.53
N PHE A 97 -1.57 -6.75 -0.11
CA PHE A 97 -2.71 -5.90 -0.43
C PHE A 97 -3.65 -6.53 -1.45
N LEU A 98 -3.15 -7.30 -2.41
CA LEU A 98 -3.99 -8.08 -3.31
C LEU A 98 -4.82 -9.11 -2.54
N SER A 99 -4.19 -9.86 -1.63
CA SER A 99 -4.90 -10.82 -0.77
C SER A 99 -5.96 -10.14 0.10
N ALA A 100 -5.60 -9.04 0.79
CA ALA A 100 -6.54 -8.27 1.60
C ALA A 100 -7.70 -7.68 0.78
N SER A 101 -7.43 -7.22 -0.45
CA SER A 101 -8.45 -6.65 -1.33
C SER A 101 -9.48 -7.69 -1.77
N VAL A 102 -9.05 -8.94 -2.00
CA VAL A 102 -9.96 -10.04 -2.33
C VAL A 102 -10.87 -10.36 -1.16
N ASP A 103 -10.33 -10.49 0.06
CA ASP A 103 -11.11 -10.77 1.26
C ASP A 103 -12.09 -9.64 1.59
N LEU A 104 -11.64 -8.39 1.46
CA LEU A 104 -12.48 -7.22 1.69
C LEU A 104 -13.59 -7.13 0.64
N ALA A 105 -13.31 -7.43 -0.63
CA ALA A 105 -14.32 -7.46 -1.69
C ALA A 105 -15.36 -8.57 -1.45
N TYR A 106 -14.93 -9.75 -0.99
CA TYR A 106 -15.83 -10.85 -0.64
C TYR A 106 -16.81 -10.45 0.47
N VAL A 107 -16.29 -9.87 1.57
CA VAL A 107 -17.13 -9.37 2.68
C VAL A 107 -18.07 -8.26 2.21
N THR A 108 -17.58 -7.33 1.39
CA THR A 108 -18.38 -6.24 0.82
C THR A 108 -19.55 -6.77 0.00
N TYR A 109 -19.31 -7.77 -0.85
CA TYR A 109 -20.34 -8.41 -1.67
C TYR A 109 -21.43 -9.04 -0.80
N GLY A 110 -21.05 -9.85 0.20
CA GLY A 110 -22.01 -10.45 1.13
C GLY A 110 -22.84 -9.41 1.91
N THR A 111 -22.18 -8.34 2.36
CA THR A 111 -22.85 -7.20 3.02
C THR A 111 -23.84 -6.52 2.07
N GLY A 112 -23.49 -6.37 0.79
CA GLY A 112 -24.36 -5.83 -0.24
C GLY A 112 -25.60 -6.70 -0.49
N GLN A 113 -25.44 -8.03 -0.54
CA GLN A 113 -26.57 -8.95 -0.65
C GLN A 113 -27.53 -8.83 0.54
N LEU A 114 -26.99 -8.75 1.76
CA LEU A 114 -27.82 -8.55 2.95
C LEU A 114 -28.54 -7.19 2.92
N ALA A 115 -27.85 -6.13 2.50
CA ALA A 115 -28.42 -4.78 2.41
C ALA A 115 -29.55 -4.67 1.38
N GLN A 116 -29.56 -5.51 0.33
CA GLN A 116 -30.67 -5.59 -0.63
C GLN A 116 -31.94 -6.16 0.01
N VAL A 117 -31.82 -7.15 0.89
CA VAL A 117 -32.96 -7.82 1.54
C VAL A 117 -33.42 -7.05 2.79
N LEU A 118 -32.47 -6.47 3.54
CA LEU A 118 -32.73 -5.73 4.77
C LEU A 118 -32.04 -4.35 4.74
N PRO A 119 -32.65 -3.34 4.10
CA PRO A 119 -32.02 -2.04 3.86
C PRO A 119 -32.11 -1.11 5.09
N THR A 120 -31.50 -1.51 6.21
CA THR A 120 -31.38 -0.63 7.38
C THR A 120 -30.33 0.47 7.12
N ALA A 121 -30.53 1.65 7.74
CA ALA A 121 -29.61 2.78 7.58
C ALA A 121 -28.17 2.42 8.01
N GLU A 122 -28.02 1.69 9.11
CA GLU A 122 -26.70 1.25 9.61
C GLU A 122 -26.02 0.26 8.65
N LEU A 123 -26.76 -0.74 8.13
CA LEU A 123 -26.19 -1.70 7.20
C LEU A 123 -25.77 -1.05 5.87
N LEU A 124 -26.60 -0.14 5.34
CA LEU A 124 -26.26 0.63 4.14
C LEU A 124 -25.02 1.50 4.34
N LYS A 125 -24.85 2.07 5.54
CA LYS A 125 -23.66 2.84 5.91
C LYS A 125 -22.42 1.95 5.94
N ILE A 126 -22.47 0.79 6.59
CA ILE A 126 -21.36 -0.18 6.63
C ILE A 126 -21.01 -0.66 5.22
N TYR A 127 -22.01 -1.01 4.42
CA TYR A 127 -21.80 -1.44 3.04
C TYR A 127 -21.05 -0.39 2.21
N ARG A 128 -21.44 0.89 2.29
CA ARG A 128 -20.77 2.00 1.59
C ARG A 128 -19.33 2.22 2.08
N LEU A 129 -19.10 2.03 3.37
CA LEU A 129 -17.77 2.10 3.98
C LEU A 129 -16.84 0.98 3.48
N TYR A 130 -17.39 -0.23 3.33
CA TYR A 130 -16.65 -1.34 2.73
C TYR A 130 -16.40 -1.14 1.24
N ILE A 131 -17.35 -0.59 0.48
CA ILE A 131 -17.11 -0.20 -0.92
C ILE A 131 -15.93 0.77 -1.03
N SER A 132 -15.91 1.83 -0.21
CA SER A 132 -14.79 2.79 -0.25
C SER A 132 -13.48 2.11 0.14
N ALA A 133 -13.47 1.28 1.18
CA ALA A 133 -12.29 0.54 1.61
C ALA A 133 -11.75 -0.39 0.52
N VAL A 134 -12.61 -1.10 -0.22
CA VAL A 134 -12.23 -1.94 -1.37
C VAL A 134 -11.57 -1.12 -2.46
N VAL A 135 -12.17 0.02 -2.84
CA VAL A 135 -11.58 0.89 -3.87
C VAL A 135 -10.19 1.36 -3.43
N MET A 136 -10.04 1.81 -2.19
CA MET A 136 -8.74 2.26 -1.67
C MET A 136 -7.72 1.11 -1.59
N SER A 137 -8.14 -0.12 -1.25
CA SER A 137 -7.23 -1.26 -1.17
C SER A 137 -6.71 -1.69 -2.54
N TYR A 138 -7.54 -1.65 -3.58
CA TYR A 138 -7.09 -1.89 -4.96
C TYR A 138 -6.20 -0.77 -5.49
N VAL A 139 -6.48 0.49 -5.15
CA VAL A 139 -5.59 1.61 -5.48
C VAL A 139 -4.24 1.44 -4.79
N ALA A 140 -4.21 1.09 -3.50
CA ALA A 140 -2.97 0.78 -2.78
C ALA A 140 -2.21 -0.38 -3.45
N THR A 141 -2.92 -1.47 -3.79
CA THR A 141 -2.33 -2.62 -4.52
C THR A 141 -1.65 -2.16 -5.81
N LEU A 142 -2.32 -1.33 -6.61
CA LEU A 142 -1.78 -0.83 -7.88
C LEU A 142 -0.54 0.04 -7.65
N LEU A 143 -0.57 0.93 -6.65
CA LEU A 143 0.56 1.81 -6.33
C LEU A 143 1.79 0.98 -5.93
N TYR A 144 1.63 0.04 -4.97
CA TYR A 144 2.70 -0.87 -4.59
C TYR A 144 3.21 -1.69 -5.78
N PHE A 145 2.34 -2.05 -6.72
CA PHE A 145 2.71 -2.85 -7.90
C PHE A 145 3.57 -2.06 -8.87
N VAL A 146 3.16 -0.83 -9.17
CA VAL A 146 3.94 0.09 -9.99
C VAL A 146 5.29 0.36 -9.31
N HIS A 147 5.29 0.66 -8.02
CA HIS A 147 6.51 0.88 -7.24
C HIS A 147 7.44 -0.34 -7.31
N ALA A 148 6.92 -1.55 -7.07
CA ALA A 148 7.68 -2.79 -7.13
C ALA A 148 8.34 -3.01 -8.50
N ILE A 149 7.63 -2.75 -9.61
CA ILE A 149 8.20 -2.88 -10.96
C ILE A 149 9.40 -1.95 -11.13
N PHE A 150 9.25 -0.67 -10.77
CA PHE A 150 10.30 0.32 -10.97
C PHE A 150 11.47 0.11 -10.01
N SER A 151 11.22 -0.32 -8.77
CA SER A 151 12.26 -0.73 -7.83
C SER A 151 13.02 -1.96 -8.31
N ALA A 152 12.34 -2.95 -8.91
CA ALA A 152 12.99 -4.12 -9.50
C ALA A 152 13.86 -3.74 -10.72
N ILE A 153 13.39 -2.83 -11.58
CA ILE A 153 14.19 -2.30 -12.71
C ILE A 153 15.41 -1.55 -12.18
N ARG A 154 15.26 -0.73 -11.13
CA ARG A 154 16.35 0.00 -10.46
C ARG A 154 17.36 -0.95 -9.85
N TRP A 155 16.92 -1.98 -9.13
CA TRP A 155 17.78 -2.98 -8.53
C TRP A 155 18.60 -3.73 -9.59
N LYS A 156 18.00 -4.13 -10.72
CA LYS A 156 18.72 -4.81 -11.81
C LYS A 156 19.86 -3.95 -12.41
N ARG A 157 19.76 -2.62 -12.31
CA ARG A 157 20.75 -1.68 -12.83
C ARG A 157 21.84 -1.29 -11.81
N SER A 158 21.63 -1.59 -10.53
CA SER A 158 22.55 -1.30 -9.42
C SER A 158 23.66 -2.35 -9.33
#